data_AF-A0A090VNH7-F1
#
_entry.id   AF-A0A090VNH7-F1
#
_cell.length_a   1.000
_cell.length_b   1.000
_cell.length_c   1.000
_cell.angle_alpha   90.00
_cell.angle_beta   90.00
_cell.angle_gamma   90.00
#
_symmetry.space_group_name_H-M   'P 1'
#
loop_
_entity.id
_entity.type
_entity.pdbx_description
1 polymer ?
#
loop_
_entity_poly.entity_id
_entity_poly.type
_entity_poly.pdbx_seq_one_letter_code
_entity_poly.pdbx_strand_id
1 'polypeptide(L)'
;MCTSAKDLANNNITIKINNTSGLSILEIATNFLHEGIHAEIYRYVHENGGNVDPNDRINLYNSYIAAKVESGSLANTDEAQHQHMADRYVYPIARAIREIDNKRFSVEHYLPFGWIGLSAYGKDGYYNENIDYVFFDLNDMWAKIKQIANTSNAENGCNE
;
A
#
# COMPACT_ATOMS: atom_id res chain seq x y z
N MET A 1 -4.64 -7.53 -8.46
CA MET A 1 -5.65 -7.49 -7.38
C MET A 1 -6.33 -6.13 -7.42
N CYS A 2 -7.49 -5.97 -6.80
CA CYS A 2 -8.11 -4.64 -6.68
C CYS A 2 -9.13 -4.58 -5.54
N THR A 3 -9.33 -3.38 -5.02
CA THR A 3 -10.36 -3.06 -4.02
C THR A 3 -11.48 -2.27 -4.67
N SER A 4 -12.73 -2.64 -4.34
CA SER A 4 -13.93 -2.04 -4.92
C SER A 4 -14.89 -1.61 -3.83
N ALA A 5 -15.16 -0.30 -3.78
CA ALA A 5 -16.21 0.32 -2.97
C ALA A 5 -17.56 0.45 -3.72
N LYS A 6 -17.77 -0.29 -4.82
CA LYS A 6 -19.02 -0.23 -5.60
C LYS A 6 -20.28 -0.58 -4.81
N ASP A 7 -20.16 -1.40 -3.77
CA ASP A 7 -21.26 -1.85 -2.91
C ASP A 7 -21.22 -1.20 -1.52
N LEU A 8 -20.51 -0.07 -1.39
CA LEU A 8 -20.32 0.63 -0.12
C LEU A 8 -21.63 1.16 0.47
N ALA A 9 -22.63 1.46 -0.36
CA ALA A 9 -23.98 1.82 0.09
C ALA A 9 -24.65 0.73 0.96
N ASN A 10 -24.24 -0.53 0.78
CA ASN A 10 -24.66 -1.67 1.59
C ASN A 10 -23.62 -2.04 2.66
N ASN A 11 -22.67 -1.14 2.96
CA ASN A 11 -21.53 -1.32 3.87
C ASN A 11 -20.58 -2.45 3.45
N ASN A 12 -20.52 -2.77 2.17
CA ASN A 12 -19.64 -3.81 1.64
C ASN A 12 -18.47 -3.20 0.88
N ILE A 13 -17.26 -3.65 1.23
CA ILE A 13 -16.03 -3.39 0.47
C ILE A 13 -15.51 -4.74 -0.01
N THR A 14 -15.21 -4.85 -1.30
CA THR A 14 -14.76 -6.11 -1.90
C THR A 14 -13.31 -6.00 -2.32
N ILE A 15 -12.47 -6.90 -1.79
CA ILE A 15 -11.12 -7.14 -2.30
C ILE A 15 -11.16 -8.33 -3.25
N LYS A 16 -10.67 -8.13 -4.47
CA LYS A 16 -10.57 -9.17 -5.50
C LYS A 16 -9.13 -9.62 -5.64
N ILE A 17 -8.90 -10.87 -5.27
CA ILE A 17 -7.63 -11.56 -5.45
C ILE A 17 -7.71 -12.35 -6.75
N ASN A 18 -6.94 -11.92 -7.74
CA ASN A 18 -6.85 -12.56 -9.04
C ASN A 18 -5.39 -12.74 -9.44
N ASN A 19 -5.11 -13.85 -10.13
CA ASN A 19 -3.81 -14.18 -10.72
C ASN A 19 -2.64 -14.16 -9.72
N THR A 20 -2.63 -15.11 -8.79
CA THR A 20 -1.51 -15.36 -7.85
C THR A 20 -0.43 -16.27 -8.42
N SER A 21 -0.68 -16.88 -9.59
CA SER A 21 0.26 -17.79 -10.25
C SER A 21 1.58 -17.10 -10.56
N GLY A 22 2.69 -17.68 -10.09
CA GLY A 22 4.04 -17.14 -10.32
C GLY A 22 4.46 -16.03 -9.37
N LEU A 23 3.62 -15.64 -8.40
CA LEU A 23 4.00 -14.76 -7.30
C LEU A 23 4.48 -15.59 -6.10
N SER A 24 5.49 -15.12 -5.39
CA SER A 24 5.88 -15.67 -4.09
C SER A 24 4.85 -15.36 -3.00
N ILE A 25 4.90 -16.09 -1.88
CA ILE A 25 4.03 -15.84 -0.73
C ILE A 25 4.17 -14.41 -0.19
N LEU A 26 5.39 -13.85 -0.23
CA LEU A 26 5.65 -12.48 0.20
C LEU A 26 5.00 -11.45 -0.75
N GLU A 27 5.04 -11.70 -2.06
CA GLU A 27 4.36 -10.85 -3.05
C GLU A 27 2.83 -10.93 -2.93
N ILE A 28 2.29 -12.13 -2.67
CA ILE A 28 0.86 -12.31 -2.42
C ILE A 28 0.44 -11.55 -1.15
N ALA A 29 1.17 -11.72 -0.05
CA ALA A 29 0.92 -11.00 1.20
C ALA A 29 1.01 -9.47 1.00
N THR A 30 1.99 -9.01 0.23
CA THR A 30 2.15 -7.59 -0.09
C THR A 30 0.94 -7.03 -0.82
N ASN A 31 0.48 -7.73 -1.86
CA ASN A 31 -0.72 -7.29 -2.60
C ASN A 31 -1.97 -7.33 -1.70
N PHE A 32 -2.09 -8.33 -0.82
CA PHE A 32 -3.22 -8.38 0.13
C PHE A 32 -3.21 -7.19 1.08
N LEU A 33 -2.05 -6.82 1.62
CA LEU A 33 -1.90 -5.63 2.47
C LEU A 33 -2.20 -4.34 1.70
N HIS A 34 -1.70 -4.21 0.47
CA HIS A 34 -1.97 -3.06 -0.40
C HIS A 34 -3.48 -2.84 -0.59
N GLU A 35 -4.20 -3.89 -0.98
CA GLU A 35 -5.65 -3.82 -1.15
C GLU A 35 -6.40 -3.63 0.19
N GLY A 36 -5.90 -4.22 1.27
CA GLY A 36 -6.44 -4.01 2.61
C GLY A 36 -6.39 -2.55 3.06
N ILE A 37 -5.33 -1.82 2.69
CA ILE A 37 -5.19 -0.38 2.97
C ILE A 37 -6.20 0.43 2.15
N HIS A 38 -6.35 0.12 0.85
CA HIS A 38 -7.42 0.72 0.04
C HIS A 38 -8.79 0.51 0.71
N ALA A 39 -9.09 -0.70 1.18
CA ALA A 39 -10.35 -1.01 1.84
C ALA A 39 -10.54 -0.21 3.14
N GLU A 40 -9.48 -0.06 3.94
CA GLU A 40 -9.52 0.74 5.16
C GLU A 40 -9.75 2.22 4.88
N ILE A 41 -9.12 2.78 3.84
CA ILE A 41 -9.36 4.16 3.38
C ILE A 41 -10.84 4.33 3.00
N TYR A 42 -11.41 3.42 2.20
CA TYR A 42 -12.82 3.45 1.84
C TYR A 42 -13.74 3.37 3.07
N ARG A 43 -13.46 2.46 4.02
CA ARG A 43 -14.24 2.30 5.26
C ARG A 43 -14.21 3.57 6.09
N TYR A 44 -13.03 4.13 6.33
CA TYR A 44 -12.83 5.32 7.13
C TYR A 44 -13.57 6.54 6.54
N VAL A 45 -13.46 6.73 5.22
CA VAL A 45 -14.17 7.80 4.48
C VAL A 45 -15.69 7.61 4.59
N HIS A 46 -16.18 6.38 4.51
CA HIS A 46 -17.61 6.08 4.60
C HIS A 46 -18.18 6.35 5.99
N GLU A 47 -17.55 5.84 7.04
CA GLU A 47 -18.04 5.93 8.41
C GLU A 47 -18.11 7.35 8.96
N ASN A 48 -17.23 8.23 8.51
CA ASN A 48 -17.25 9.63 8.93
C ASN A 48 -18.11 10.50 7.98
N GLY A 49 -19.08 9.89 7.30
CA GLY A 49 -20.16 10.56 6.56
C GLY A 49 -19.76 11.06 5.18
N GLY A 50 -18.69 10.54 4.58
CA GLY A 50 -18.14 10.99 3.30
C GLY A 50 -17.48 12.38 3.35
N ASN A 51 -17.92 13.24 4.27
CA ASN A 51 -17.34 14.55 4.58
C ASN A 51 -16.14 14.47 5.54
N VAL A 52 -15.54 13.29 5.64
CA VAL A 52 -14.37 13.06 6.45
C VAL A 52 -13.27 13.92 5.92
N ASP A 53 -12.68 14.67 6.83
CA ASP A 53 -11.42 15.31 6.58
C ASP A 53 -10.32 14.23 6.56
N PRO A 54 -9.74 13.90 5.40
CA PRO A 54 -8.65 12.93 5.34
C PRO A 54 -7.35 13.49 5.97
N ASN A 55 -7.39 14.74 6.44
CA ASN A 55 -6.27 15.50 6.99
C ASN A 55 -5.99 15.26 8.47
N ASP A 56 -6.76 14.44 9.18
CA ASP A 56 -6.37 14.01 10.53
C ASP A 56 -5.11 13.11 10.51
N ARG A 57 -4.56 12.89 9.30
CA ARG A 57 -3.21 12.37 9.01
C ARG A 57 -2.49 13.14 7.89
N ILE A 58 -2.53 14.47 7.86
CA ILE A 58 -1.69 15.49 7.13
C ILE A 58 -1.38 15.32 5.61
N ASN A 59 -1.25 14.13 5.02
CA ASN A 59 -0.77 13.97 3.63
C ASN A 59 -1.90 13.78 2.61
N LEU A 60 -3.07 13.29 3.05
CA LEU A 60 -4.18 13.02 2.15
C LEU A 60 -4.83 14.35 1.66
N TYR A 61 -4.71 15.45 2.42
CA TYR A 61 -5.23 16.78 2.03
C TYR A 61 -4.62 17.37 0.78
N ASN A 62 -3.29 17.37 0.69
CA ASN A 62 -2.61 18.22 -0.28
C ASN A 62 -2.77 17.64 -1.68
N SER A 63 -2.74 16.30 -1.78
CA SER A 63 -3.10 15.56 -3.00
C SER A 63 -4.60 15.65 -3.31
N TYR A 64 -5.46 15.60 -2.29
CA TYR A 64 -6.92 15.76 -2.43
C TYR A 64 -7.33 17.14 -2.92
N ILE A 65 -6.72 18.23 -2.42
CA ILE A 65 -6.98 19.62 -2.84
C ILE A 65 -6.50 19.86 -4.26
N ALA A 66 -5.34 19.31 -4.66
CA ALA A 66 -4.87 19.37 -6.04
C ALA A 66 -5.83 18.65 -7.02
N ALA A 67 -6.38 17.50 -6.63
CA ALA A 67 -7.33 16.73 -7.44
C ALA A 67 -8.77 17.27 -7.41
N LYS A 68 -9.18 17.95 -6.32
CA LYS A 68 -10.53 18.52 -6.14
C LYS A 68 -10.83 19.71 -7.04
N VAL A 69 -9.85 20.29 -7.71
CA VAL A 69 -10.07 21.41 -8.63
C VAL A 69 -10.91 20.98 -9.86
N GLU A 70 -11.08 19.68 -10.14
CA GLU A 70 -11.82 19.25 -11.35
C GLU A 70 -13.03 18.30 -11.19
N SER A 71 -13.26 17.53 -10.12
CA SER A 71 -14.49 16.70 -10.09
C SER A 71 -14.99 16.27 -8.70
N GLY A 72 -16.29 16.51 -8.44
CA GLY A 72 -16.97 16.23 -7.17
C GLY A 72 -17.38 14.77 -6.96
N SER A 73 -16.42 13.84 -6.88
CA SER A 73 -16.66 12.46 -6.41
C SER A 73 -15.80 12.14 -5.19
N LEU A 74 -16.44 11.70 -4.10
CA LEU A 74 -15.90 11.58 -2.75
C LEU A 74 -14.78 10.52 -2.58
N ALA A 75 -14.46 9.74 -3.61
CA ALA A 75 -13.50 8.63 -3.55
C ALA A 75 -12.52 8.56 -4.75
N ASN A 76 -12.59 9.52 -5.68
CA ASN A 76 -11.78 9.50 -6.90
C ASN A 76 -10.69 10.57 -6.83
N THR A 77 -9.47 10.17 -6.49
CA THR A 77 -8.58 9.65 -7.53
C THR A 77 -7.76 8.52 -6.91
N ASP A 78 -7.65 7.40 -7.63
CA ASP A 78 -6.68 6.33 -7.37
C ASP A 78 -5.28 6.90 -7.06
N GLU A 79 -4.95 7.98 -7.75
CA GLU A 79 -3.74 8.78 -7.58
C GLU A 79 -3.53 9.28 -6.14
N ALA A 80 -4.52 9.95 -5.53
CA ALA A 80 -4.40 10.49 -4.19
C ALA A 80 -4.31 9.38 -3.12
N GLN A 81 -5.00 8.26 -3.32
CA GLN A 81 -4.90 7.09 -2.44
C GLN A 81 -3.50 6.50 -2.51
N HIS A 82 -2.97 6.28 -3.72
CA HIS A 82 -1.63 5.76 -3.92
C HIS A 82 -0.54 6.70 -3.40
N GLN A 83 -0.65 8.02 -3.58
CA GLN A 83 0.30 8.97 -2.98
C GLN A 83 0.28 8.90 -1.45
N HIS A 84 -0.91 8.84 -0.84
CA HIS A 84 -1.02 8.68 0.61
C HIS A 84 -0.39 7.36 1.09
N MET A 85 -0.59 6.28 0.35
CA MET A 85 0.01 4.98 0.64
C MET A 85 1.53 5.02 0.49
N ALA A 86 2.05 5.69 -0.54
CA ALA A 86 3.49 5.90 -0.74
C ALA A 86 4.12 6.61 0.46
N ASP A 87 3.47 7.66 0.95
CA ASP A 87 3.98 8.47 2.07
C ASP A 87 3.90 7.76 3.42
N ARG A 88 2.88 6.94 3.66
CA ARG A 88 2.55 6.47 5.01
C ARG A 88 2.60 4.97 5.21
N TYR A 89 2.46 4.19 4.15
CA TYR A 89 2.24 2.75 4.24
C TYR A 89 3.36 1.89 3.65
N VAL A 90 4.31 2.46 2.89
CA VAL A 90 5.50 1.74 2.41
C VAL A 90 6.25 1.04 3.56
N TYR A 91 6.58 1.79 4.62
CA TYR A 91 7.27 1.23 5.79
C TYR A 91 6.42 0.24 6.59
N PRO A 92 5.14 0.53 6.91
CA PRO A 92 4.24 -0.46 7.50
C PRO A 92 4.14 -1.78 6.72
N ILE A 93 4.00 -1.72 5.39
CA ILE A 93 3.96 -2.91 4.54
C ILE A 93 5.30 -3.64 4.62
N ALA A 94 6.42 -2.96 4.44
CA ALA A 94 7.75 -3.56 4.53
C ALA A 94 8.00 -4.26 5.88
N ARG A 95 7.54 -3.65 6.99
CA ARG A 95 7.60 -4.29 8.32
C ARG A 95 6.72 -5.53 8.40
N ALA A 96 5.48 -5.49 7.90
CA ALA A 96 4.60 -6.66 7.91
C ALA A 96 5.20 -7.82 7.10
N ILE A 97 5.74 -7.55 5.91
CA ILE A 97 6.43 -8.57 5.09
C ILE A 97 7.67 -9.10 5.80
N ARG A 98 8.44 -8.22 6.44
CA ARG A 98 9.58 -8.61 7.26
C ARG A 98 9.17 -9.57 8.38
N GLU A 99 8.06 -9.32 9.06
CA GLU A 99 7.53 -10.22 10.10
C GLU A 99 7.17 -11.59 9.52
N ILE A 100 6.48 -11.61 8.38
CA ILE A 100 6.12 -12.84 7.66
C ILE A 100 7.37 -13.64 7.25
N ASP A 101 8.44 -12.95 6.84
CA ASP A 101 9.74 -13.56 6.52
C ASP A 101 10.67 -13.71 7.75
N ASN A 102 10.10 -13.83 8.95
CA ASN A 102 10.83 -14.10 10.21
C ASN A 102 11.97 -13.11 10.50
N LYS A 103 11.82 -11.85 10.08
CA LYS A 103 12.72 -10.74 10.39
C LYS A 103 14.17 -10.94 9.94
N ARG A 104 14.41 -11.74 8.90
CA ARG A 104 15.75 -12.15 8.42
C ARG A 104 16.68 -11.00 8.06
N PHE A 105 16.15 -9.94 7.45
CA PHE A 105 16.90 -8.75 7.06
C PHE A 105 16.36 -7.48 7.76
N SER A 106 17.05 -6.36 7.57
CA SER A 106 16.59 -5.06 8.06
C SER A 106 15.32 -4.61 7.32
N VAL A 107 14.56 -3.66 7.88
CA VAL A 107 13.32 -3.18 7.23
C VAL A 107 13.59 -2.55 5.86
N GLU A 108 14.74 -1.91 5.69
CA GLU A 108 15.19 -1.28 4.43
C GLU A 108 15.31 -2.29 3.30
N HIS A 109 15.70 -3.53 3.62
CA HIS A 109 15.75 -4.62 2.63
C HIS A 109 14.35 -5.01 2.12
N TYR A 110 13.30 -4.80 2.91
CA TYR A 110 11.92 -5.11 2.54
C TYR A 110 11.15 -3.90 1.99
N LEU A 111 11.74 -2.69 1.98
CA LEU A 111 11.11 -1.51 1.35
C LEU A 111 10.64 -1.76 -0.08
N PRO A 112 11.36 -2.49 -0.96
CA PRO A 112 10.87 -2.84 -2.29
C PRO A 112 9.47 -3.46 -2.31
N PHE A 113 9.10 -4.27 -1.31
CA PHE A 113 7.75 -4.84 -1.20
C PHE A 113 6.71 -3.75 -0.93
N GLY A 114 7.01 -2.80 -0.02
CA GLY A 114 6.13 -1.66 0.24
C GLY A 114 5.83 -0.80 -1.00
N TRP A 115 6.69 -0.84 -2.01
CA TRP A 115 6.54 -0.12 -3.27
C TRP A 115 5.80 -0.89 -4.38
N ILE A 116 5.43 -2.16 -4.16
CA ILE A 116 4.60 -2.90 -5.12
C ILE A 116 3.25 -2.17 -5.26
N GLY A 117 2.92 -1.80 -6.50
CA GLY A 117 1.73 -1.01 -6.82
C GLY A 117 1.86 0.50 -6.58
N LEU A 118 2.96 0.97 -5.97
CA LEU A 118 3.15 2.38 -5.60
C LEU A 118 4.37 3.05 -6.27
N SER A 119 5.14 2.31 -7.07
CA SER A 119 6.41 2.79 -7.63
C SER A 119 6.29 4.04 -8.51
N ALA A 120 5.14 4.29 -9.14
CA ALA A 120 4.92 5.51 -9.91
C ALA A 120 4.85 6.77 -9.02
N TYR A 121 4.43 6.60 -7.77
CA TYR A 121 4.09 7.65 -6.81
C TYR A 121 5.26 8.05 -5.90
N GLY A 122 6.30 7.22 -5.84
CA GLY A 122 7.54 7.52 -5.09
C GLY A 122 8.63 8.21 -5.90
N LYS A 123 8.42 8.42 -7.21
CA LYS A 123 9.46 8.95 -8.13
C LYS A 123 9.87 10.38 -7.81
N ASP A 124 8.91 11.20 -7.39
CA ASP A 124 9.16 12.59 -7.03
C ASP A 124 9.64 12.76 -5.59
N GLY A 125 9.68 11.65 -4.82
CA GLY A 125 10.05 11.58 -3.42
C GLY A 125 8.89 11.12 -2.53
N TYR A 126 9.19 10.75 -1.30
CA TYR A 126 8.22 10.37 -0.28
C TYR A 126 8.76 10.69 1.12
N TYR A 127 7.89 10.70 2.12
CA TYR A 127 8.30 10.85 3.51
C TYR A 127 8.69 9.49 4.10
N ASN A 128 9.93 9.37 4.58
CA ASN A 128 10.36 8.17 5.33
C ASN A 128 9.75 8.13 6.75
N GLU A 129 10.11 7.12 7.53
CA GLU A 129 9.65 6.97 8.91
C GLU A 129 10.02 8.13 9.86
N ASN A 130 11.07 8.89 9.54
CA ASN A 130 11.52 10.06 10.29
C ASN A 130 10.87 11.37 9.80
N ILE A 131 9.96 11.29 8.83
CA ILE A 131 9.34 12.43 8.16
C ILE A 131 10.37 13.25 7.36
N ASP A 132 11.47 12.61 6.93
CA ASP A 132 12.38 13.21 5.97
C ASP A 132 11.88 12.97 4.54
N TYR A 133 11.94 14.00 3.70
CA TYR A 133 11.66 13.87 2.28
C TYR A 133 12.85 13.21 1.59
N VAL A 134 12.64 11.98 1.09
CA VAL A 134 13.69 11.16 0.48
C VAL A 134 13.23 10.61 -0.86
N PHE A 135 14.19 10.14 -1.67
CA PHE A 135 13.92 9.47 -2.94
C PHE A 135 14.12 7.98 -2.77
N PHE A 136 13.19 7.18 -3.30
CA PHE A 136 13.39 5.74 -3.38
C PHE A 136 14.04 5.39 -4.71
N ASP A 137 15.19 4.74 -4.65
CA ASP A 137 15.82 4.20 -5.86
C ASP A 137 15.06 2.96 -6.32
N LEU A 138 14.23 3.13 -7.35
CA LEU A 138 13.47 2.06 -7.98
C LEU A 138 14.36 1.13 -8.82
N ASN A 139 15.64 1.48 -9.04
CA ASN A 139 16.57 0.60 -9.72
C ASN A 139 16.70 -0.70 -8.92
N ASP A 140 16.64 -1.82 -9.65
CA ASP A 140 16.74 -3.17 -9.11
C ASP A 140 15.66 -3.57 -8.09
N MET A 141 14.58 -2.79 -7.92
CA MET A 141 13.48 -3.12 -6.99
C MET A 141 12.98 -4.56 -7.19
N TRP A 142 12.69 -4.93 -8.44
CA TRP A 142 12.24 -6.29 -8.78
C TRP A 142 13.32 -7.35 -8.60
N ALA A 143 14.60 -7.02 -8.79
CA ALA A 143 15.69 -7.96 -8.54
C ALA A 143 15.84 -8.24 -7.04
N LYS A 144 15.75 -7.21 -6.19
CA LYS A 144 15.75 -7.33 -4.72
C LYS A 144 14.55 -8.14 -4.22
N ILE A 145 13.34 -7.86 -4.73
CA ILE A 145 12.13 -8.64 -4.42
C ILE A 145 12.38 -10.13 -4.74
N LYS A 146 12.85 -10.44 -5.95
CA LYS A 146 13.12 -11.83 -6.36
C LYS A 146 14.20 -12.50 -5.49
N GLN A 147 15.27 -11.79 -5.15
CA GLN A 147 16.33 -12.33 -4.29
C GLN A 147 15.79 -12.73 -2.91
N ILE A 148 14.94 -11.87 -2.30
CA ILE A 148 14.34 -12.15 -0.99
C ILE A 148 13.31 -13.27 -1.12
N ALA A 149 12.39 -13.17 -2.08
CA ALA A 149 11.35 -14.15 -2.33
C ALA A 149 11.91 -15.56 -2.56
N ASN A 150 12.92 -15.72 -3.42
CA ASN A 150 13.52 -17.02 -3.75
C ASN A 150 14.25 -17.67 -2.58
N THR A 151 14.67 -16.88 -1.60
CA THR A 151 15.38 -17.40 -0.44
C THR A 151 14.51 -17.43 0.80
N SER A 152 13.27 -16.95 0.75
CA SER A 152 12.36 -16.79 1.89
C SER A 152 11.99 -18.15 2.51
N ASN A 153 11.74 -18.14 3.82
CA ASN A 153 11.26 -19.32 4.56
C ASN A 153 9.80 -19.16 5.02
N ALA A 154 9.07 -18.17 4.50
CA ALA A 154 7.71 -17.83 4.95
C ALA A 154 6.67 -18.95 4.73
N GLU A 155 6.96 -19.95 3.88
CA GLU A 155 6.08 -21.09 3.63
C GLU A 155 6.02 -22.12 4.77
N ASN A 156 6.96 -22.07 5.73
CA ASN A 156 7.09 -23.08 6.78
C ASN A 156 6.26 -22.81 8.06
N GLY A 157 5.37 -21.80 8.04
CA GLY A 157 4.80 -21.20 9.25
C GLY A 157 3.44 -21.70 9.72
N CYS A 158 2.67 -22.42 8.88
CA CYS A 158 1.33 -22.90 9.25
C CYS A 158 1.32 -24.41 9.55
N ASN A 159 2.32 -24.89 10.30
CA ASN A 159 2.25 -26.21 10.91
C ASN A 159 1.42 -26.08 12.19
N GLU A 160 0.09 -26.20 12.06
CA GLU A 160 -0.81 -26.46 13.20
C GLU A 160 -0.64 -27.90 13.70
#